data_AF-A0A5N7JSX9-F1
#
_entry.id   AF-A0A5N7JSX9-F1
#
_cell.length_a   1.000
_cell.length_b   1.000
_cell.length_c   1.000
_cell.angle_alpha   90.00
_cell.angle_beta   90.00
_cell.angle_gamma   90.00
#
_symmetry.space_group_name_H-M   'P 1'
#
loop_
_entity.id
_entity.type
_entity.pdbx_description
1 polymer ?
#
loop_
_entity_poly.entity_id
_entity_poly.type
_entity_poly.pdbx_seq_one_letter_code
_entity_poly.pdbx_strand_id
1 'polypeptide(L)'
;MVDPQIKALADQVQANTVQIQTESLARAVADEGLAKRVGSLEAVLASQLQSNDWVQGLSGWMINQSTGEFEINSAKIQVGSLPSDPQLISVTAGTWPESDLPANAFGRYAFIGAELAKIPSECRESAEFTTEDLSSDCDGSDMRTTLTYERRETAEEAKVRSEKAKVAGTRICLSNGVLTVVHDGVTRLRVDNLAKPEDLPPFVVMGETVYMNQALIDEGVAAYLKNQIYQLSRPDGTVSEKIKEVISFELRPGGLLWRKR
;
A
#
# COMPACT_ATOMS: atom_id res chain seq x y z
N MET A 1 -65.08 -34.12 -27.41
CA MET A 1 -64.79 -32.69 -27.17
C MET A 1 -63.87 -32.62 -25.98
N VAL A 2 -62.70 -32.00 -26.11
CA VAL A 2 -61.79 -31.81 -24.97
C VAL A 2 -62.41 -30.77 -24.04
N ASP A 3 -62.38 -31.03 -22.74
CA ASP A 3 -62.86 -30.09 -21.72
C ASP A 3 -62.15 -28.74 -21.89
N PRO A 4 -62.89 -27.62 -22.02
CA PRO A 4 -62.30 -26.28 -22.14
C PRO A 4 -61.29 -25.95 -21.03
N GLN A 5 -61.48 -26.48 -19.82
CA GLN A 5 -60.56 -26.28 -18.70
C GLN A 5 -59.24 -27.03 -18.90
N ILE A 6 -59.29 -28.27 -19.44
CA ILE A 6 -58.10 -29.05 -19.77
C ILE A 6 -57.31 -28.37 -20.88
N LYS A 7 -57.99 -27.81 -21.89
CA LYS A 7 -57.34 -27.05 -22.96
C LYS A 7 -56.66 -25.79 -22.42
N ALA A 8 -57.35 -25.01 -21.59
CA ALA A 8 -56.79 -23.79 -21.00
C ALA A 8 -55.56 -24.09 -20.13
N LEU A 9 -55.58 -25.18 -19.36
CA LEU A 9 -54.44 -25.61 -18.56
C LEU A 9 -53.26 -26.04 -19.44
N ALA A 10 -53.50 -26.78 -20.52
CA ALA A 10 -52.46 -27.18 -21.46
C ALA A 10 -51.80 -25.97 -22.14
N ASP A 11 -52.60 -24.99 -22.57
CA ASP A 11 -52.11 -23.74 -23.17
C ASP A 11 -51.26 -22.94 -22.15
N GLN A 12 -51.68 -22.90 -20.88
CA GLN A 12 -50.91 -22.25 -19.80
C GLN A 12 -49.59 -22.96 -19.50
N VAL A 13 -49.58 -24.28 -19.45
CA VAL A 13 -48.35 -25.08 -19.24
C VAL A 13 -47.36 -24.85 -20.38
N GLN A 14 -47.86 -24.80 -21.62
CA GLN A 14 -47.03 -24.50 -22.79
C GLN A 14 -46.45 -23.09 -22.71
N ALA A 15 -47.25 -22.08 -22.35
CA ALA A 15 -46.79 -20.71 -22.18
C ALA A 15 -45.71 -20.60 -21.08
N ASN A 16 -45.93 -21.22 -19.93
CA ASN A 16 -44.96 -21.24 -18.84
C ASN A 16 -43.66 -21.95 -19.25
N THR A 17 -43.75 -23.02 -20.04
CA THR A 17 -42.57 -23.75 -20.54
C THR A 17 -41.72 -22.85 -21.43
N VAL A 18 -42.34 -22.10 -22.34
CA VAL A 18 -41.65 -21.13 -23.21
C VAL A 18 -41.01 -20.01 -22.38
N GLN A 19 -41.69 -19.51 -21.36
CA GLN A 19 -41.16 -18.48 -20.48
C GLN A 19 -39.93 -18.99 -19.71
N ILE A 20 -39.99 -20.20 -19.13
CA ILE A 20 -38.88 -20.82 -18.41
C ILE A 20 -37.66 -20.99 -19.33
N GLN A 21 -37.88 -21.44 -20.58
CA GLN A 21 -36.79 -21.58 -21.56
C GLN A 21 -36.16 -20.22 -21.90
N THR A 22 -36.98 -19.19 -22.06
CA THR A 22 -36.51 -17.83 -22.36
C THR A 22 -35.68 -17.26 -21.20
N GLU A 23 -36.17 -17.39 -19.97
CA GLU A 23 -35.45 -16.94 -18.77
C GLU A 23 -34.15 -17.73 -18.55
N SER A 24 -34.16 -19.03 -18.80
CA SER A 24 -32.97 -19.89 -18.69
C SER A 24 -31.85 -19.44 -19.66
N LEU A 25 -32.21 -19.14 -20.91
CA LEU A 25 -31.26 -18.60 -21.90
C LEU A 25 -30.73 -17.22 -21.50
N ALA A 26 -31.61 -16.34 -21.01
CA ALA A 26 -31.20 -15.02 -20.54
C ALA A 26 -30.22 -15.10 -19.36
N ARG A 27 -30.43 -16.03 -18.42
CA ARG A 27 -29.51 -16.28 -17.30
C ARG A 27 -28.17 -16.80 -17.79
N ALA A 28 -28.14 -17.75 -18.73
CA ALA A 28 -26.89 -18.26 -19.29
C ALA A 28 -26.05 -17.15 -19.95
N VAL A 29 -26.68 -16.24 -20.69
CA VAL A 29 -26.01 -15.07 -21.29
C VAL A 29 -25.49 -14.11 -20.22
N ALA A 30 -26.28 -13.87 -19.17
CA ALA A 30 -25.85 -13.03 -18.04
C ALA A 30 -24.66 -13.62 -17.30
N ASP A 31 -24.66 -14.93 -17.06
CA ASP A 31 -23.57 -15.65 -16.39
C ASP A 31 -22.28 -15.61 -17.22
N GLU A 32 -22.37 -15.80 -18.55
CA GLU A 32 -21.22 -15.64 -19.45
C GLU A 32 -20.68 -14.20 -19.42
N GLY A 33 -21.58 -13.21 -19.42
CA GLY A 33 -21.21 -11.80 -19.30
C GLY A 33 -20.53 -11.47 -17.97
N LEU A 34 -21.02 -12.05 -16.86
CA LEU A 34 -20.42 -11.89 -15.54
C LEU A 34 -19.03 -12.54 -15.48
N ALA A 35 -18.87 -13.76 -15.99
CA ALA A 35 -17.58 -14.45 -16.02
C ALA A 35 -16.50 -13.65 -16.77
N LYS A 36 -16.85 -13.04 -17.91
CA LYS A 36 -15.95 -12.16 -18.67
C LYS A 36 -15.55 -10.91 -17.88
N ARG A 37 -16.50 -10.30 -17.16
CA ARG A 37 -16.23 -9.12 -16.31
C ARG A 37 -15.33 -9.46 -15.13
N VAL A 38 -15.57 -10.60 -14.47
CA VAL A 38 -14.74 -11.09 -13.36
C VAL A 38 -13.30 -11.31 -13.83
N GLY A 39 -13.09 -12.04 -14.93
CA GLY A 39 -11.73 -12.27 -15.46
C GLY A 39 -11.01 -10.97 -15.88
N SER A 40 -11.75 -9.97 -16.38
CA SER A 40 -11.18 -8.66 -16.70
C SER A 40 -10.78 -7.87 -15.45
N LEU A 41 -11.59 -7.92 -14.39
CA LEU A 41 -11.27 -7.28 -13.11
C LEU A 41 -10.07 -7.94 -12.42
N GLU A 42 -9.98 -9.27 -12.46
CA GLU A 42 -8.81 -10.02 -11.95
C GLU A 42 -7.53 -9.58 -12.66
N ALA A 43 -7.57 -9.41 -13.99
CA ALA A 43 -6.43 -8.92 -14.76
C ALA A 43 -6.04 -7.46 -14.43
N VAL A 44 -7.02 -6.58 -14.20
CA VAL A 44 -6.76 -5.19 -13.78
C VAL A 44 -6.21 -5.13 -12.35
N LEU A 45 -6.72 -5.95 -11.43
CA LEU A 45 -6.21 -6.00 -10.07
C LEU A 45 -4.77 -6.53 -10.04
N ALA A 46 -4.46 -7.54 -10.85
CA ALA A 46 -3.09 -8.05 -11.00
C ALA A 46 -2.14 -6.99 -11.57
N SER A 47 -2.59 -6.15 -12.50
CA SER A 47 -1.77 -5.06 -13.05
C SER A 47 -1.65 -3.84 -12.14
N GLN A 48 -2.48 -3.71 -11.10
CA GLN A 48 -2.40 -2.62 -10.12
C GLN A 48 -1.45 -2.90 -8.95
N LEU A 49 -1.09 -4.16 -8.69
CA LEU A 49 -0.17 -4.55 -7.61
C LEU A 49 1.30 -4.64 -8.05
N GLN A 50 1.57 -4.19 -9.27
CA GLN A 50 2.88 -4.15 -9.88
C GLN A 50 3.01 -2.85 -10.66
N SER A 51 4.18 -2.20 -10.63
CA SER A 51 4.37 -1.03 -11.48
C SER A 51 4.49 -1.41 -12.95
N ASN A 52 4.06 -0.50 -13.83
CA ASN A 52 4.12 -0.69 -15.28
C ASN A 52 5.55 -0.85 -15.85
N ASP A 53 6.56 -0.46 -15.07
CA ASP A 53 7.98 -0.56 -15.38
C ASP A 53 8.69 -1.64 -14.54
N TRP A 54 7.95 -2.55 -13.90
CA TRP A 54 8.57 -3.61 -13.13
C TRP A 54 9.38 -4.54 -14.02
N VAL A 55 10.63 -4.71 -13.63
CA VAL A 55 11.55 -5.70 -14.18
C VAL A 55 12.24 -6.34 -12.99
N GLN A 56 12.09 -7.66 -12.84
CA GLN A 56 12.63 -8.42 -11.72
C GLN A 56 14.09 -8.07 -11.43
N GLY A 57 14.39 -7.62 -10.21
CA GLY A 57 15.75 -7.27 -9.78
C GLY A 57 16.32 -5.99 -10.40
N LEU A 58 15.55 -5.24 -11.20
CA LEU A 58 16.04 -4.04 -11.91
C LEU A 58 15.23 -2.78 -11.60
N SER A 59 13.89 -2.83 -11.60
CA SER A 59 13.06 -1.64 -11.39
C SER A 59 11.64 -1.98 -10.95
N GLY A 60 10.95 -1.00 -10.36
CA GLY A 60 9.53 -1.05 -10.07
C GLY A 60 9.20 -1.62 -8.69
N TRP A 61 7.94 -1.99 -8.48
CA TRP A 61 7.53 -2.73 -7.30
C TRP A 61 6.62 -3.89 -7.68
N MET A 62 6.62 -4.95 -6.88
CA MET A 62 5.83 -6.16 -7.11
C MET A 62 5.45 -6.81 -5.77
N ILE A 63 4.21 -7.29 -5.69
CA ILE A 63 3.72 -8.16 -4.62
C ILE A 63 3.32 -9.51 -5.26
N ASN A 64 4.03 -10.59 -4.91
CA ASN A 64 3.67 -11.93 -5.34
C ASN A 64 2.64 -12.50 -4.37
N GLN A 65 1.37 -12.55 -4.79
CA GLN A 65 0.28 -13.02 -3.93
C GLN A 65 0.34 -14.52 -3.62
N SER A 66 1.05 -15.31 -4.43
CA SER A 66 1.15 -16.77 -4.25
C SER A 66 2.25 -17.19 -3.28
N THR A 67 3.35 -16.43 -3.24
CA THR A 67 4.50 -16.72 -2.37
C THR A 67 4.58 -15.75 -1.17
N GLY A 68 3.90 -14.61 -1.26
CA GLY A 68 3.99 -13.52 -0.30
C GLY A 68 5.23 -12.62 -0.48
N GLU A 69 6.03 -12.83 -1.53
CA GLU A 69 7.24 -12.04 -1.79
C GLU A 69 6.88 -10.60 -2.15
N PHE A 70 7.69 -9.65 -1.65
CA PHE A 70 7.52 -8.23 -1.89
C PHE A 70 8.85 -7.61 -2.32
N GLU A 71 8.85 -6.92 -3.46
CA GLU A 71 10.03 -6.22 -4.00
C GLU A 71 9.70 -4.75 -4.25
N ILE A 72 10.57 -3.85 -3.80
CA ILE A 72 10.61 -2.44 -4.23
C ILE A 72 12.02 -2.16 -4.75
N ASN A 73 12.13 -1.84 -6.03
CA ASN A 73 13.37 -1.50 -6.69
C ASN A 73 13.25 -0.11 -7.32
N SER A 74 13.66 0.90 -6.57
CA SER A 74 13.60 2.30 -7.03
C SER A 74 14.82 3.08 -6.53
N ALA A 75 15.36 3.93 -7.42
CA ALA A 75 16.40 4.89 -7.07
C ALA A 75 15.89 5.99 -6.10
N LYS A 76 14.57 6.17 -5.98
CA LYS A 76 13.92 7.10 -5.05
C LYS A 76 12.69 6.43 -4.44
N ILE A 77 12.83 5.96 -3.20
CA ILE A 77 11.70 5.45 -2.42
C ILE A 77 11.27 6.56 -1.44
N GLN A 78 10.06 7.08 -1.62
CA GLN A 78 9.42 7.96 -0.64
C GLN A 78 8.30 7.16 0.04
N VAL A 79 8.58 6.64 1.23
CA VAL A 79 7.57 5.98 2.07
C VAL A 79 6.98 7.02 3.02
N GLY A 80 5.67 7.24 2.93
CA GLY A 80 4.85 7.80 4.00
C GLY A 80 5.35 9.11 4.61
N SER A 81 5.34 10.20 3.86
CA SER A 81 5.24 11.53 4.47
C SER A 81 3.80 11.99 4.34
N LEU A 82 3.10 12.21 5.47
CA LEU A 82 1.84 12.95 5.41
C LEU A 82 2.12 14.31 4.75
N PRO A 83 1.27 14.78 3.80
CA PRO A 83 1.46 16.05 3.12
C PRO A 83 1.73 17.18 4.10
N SER A 84 2.71 18.04 3.83
CA SER A 84 3.01 19.20 4.68
C SER A 84 1.91 20.26 4.64
N ASP A 85 1.11 20.26 3.58
CA ASP A 85 0.06 21.25 3.38
C ASP A 85 -1.14 20.99 4.31
N PRO A 86 -1.83 22.05 4.77
CA PRO A 86 -3.04 21.92 5.57
C PRO A 86 -4.14 21.12 4.88
N GLN A 87 -4.73 20.18 5.61
CA GLN A 87 -5.78 19.29 5.12
C GLN A 87 -7.15 19.68 5.68
N LEU A 88 -8.22 19.20 5.03
CA LEU A 88 -9.56 19.27 5.61
C LEU A 88 -9.63 18.26 6.76
N ILE A 89 -10.05 18.71 7.94
CA ILE A 89 -10.18 17.90 9.16
C ILE A 89 -11.58 18.03 9.73
N SER A 90 -12.03 16.96 10.38
CA SER A 90 -13.18 16.99 11.28
C SER A 90 -12.71 17.37 12.68
N VAL A 91 -13.33 18.38 13.26
CA VAL A 91 -13.03 18.90 14.59
C VAL A 91 -14.20 18.62 15.51
N THR A 92 -13.94 17.91 16.60
CA THR A 92 -14.91 17.75 17.70
C THR A 92 -14.96 19.04 18.51
N ALA A 93 -16.06 19.78 18.40
CA ALA A 93 -16.31 20.98 19.20
C ALA A 93 -16.70 20.64 20.64
N GLY A 94 -17.35 19.50 20.86
CA GLY A 94 -17.71 19.00 22.18
C GLY A 94 -18.37 17.63 22.15
N THR A 95 -18.33 16.95 23.29
CA THR A 95 -18.98 15.66 23.52
C THR A 95 -19.58 15.69 24.91
N TRP A 96 -20.85 15.31 25.03
CA TRP A 96 -21.61 15.34 26.27
C TRP A 96 -22.38 14.03 26.44
N PRO A 97 -22.41 13.45 27.64
CA PRO A 97 -23.34 12.37 27.93
C PRO A 97 -24.78 12.90 27.86
N GLU A 98 -25.75 12.04 27.52
CA GLU A 98 -27.16 12.45 27.43
C GLU A 98 -27.68 13.02 28.77
N SER A 99 -27.12 12.60 29.91
CA SER A 99 -27.46 13.13 31.24
C SER A 99 -27.11 14.60 31.43
N ASP A 100 -26.12 15.12 30.69
CA ASP A 100 -25.67 16.51 30.80
C ASP A 100 -26.45 17.43 29.86
N LEU A 101 -27.24 16.86 28.94
CA LEU A 101 -28.04 17.63 28.00
C LEU A 101 -29.36 18.09 28.64
N PRO A 102 -29.86 19.28 28.30
CA PRO A 102 -31.16 19.71 28.79
C PRO A 102 -32.29 18.78 28.32
N ALA A 103 -33.02 18.20 29.26
CA ALA A 103 -34.09 17.24 28.97
C ALA A 103 -35.31 17.85 28.25
N ASN A 104 -35.54 19.16 28.39
CA ASN A 104 -36.67 19.83 27.74
C ASN A 104 -36.26 20.40 26.37
N ALA A 105 -37.18 20.34 25.40
CA ALA A 105 -36.91 20.71 24.01
C ALA A 105 -36.41 22.16 23.84
N PHE A 106 -36.95 23.11 24.62
CA PHE A 106 -36.53 24.51 24.54
C PHE A 106 -35.10 24.71 25.05
N GLY A 107 -34.76 24.09 26.19
CA GLY A 107 -33.40 24.08 26.72
C GLY A 107 -32.42 23.41 25.77
N ARG A 108 -32.82 22.31 25.14
CA ARG A 108 -31.97 21.58 24.18
C ARG A 108 -31.72 22.41 22.92
N TYR A 109 -32.74 23.09 22.41
CA TYR A 109 -32.59 24.04 21.30
C TYR A 109 -31.65 25.20 21.64
N ALA A 110 -31.82 25.80 22.82
CA ALA A 110 -30.95 26.89 23.28
C ALA A 110 -29.50 26.44 23.44
N PHE A 111 -29.28 25.24 23.98
CA PHE A 111 -27.96 24.63 24.11
C PHE A 111 -27.30 24.42 22.74
N ILE A 112 -28.01 23.79 21.79
CA ILE A 112 -27.54 23.58 20.42
C ILE A 112 -27.12 24.91 19.78
N GLY A 113 -27.97 25.94 19.89
CA GLY A 113 -27.65 27.27 19.36
C GLY A 113 -26.41 27.90 20.00
N ALA A 114 -26.25 27.75 21.31
CA ALA A 114 -25.09 28.27 22.04
C ALA A 114 -23.79 27.56 21.66
N GLU A 115 -23.81 26.23 21.50
CA GLU A 115 -22.63 25.47 21.07
C GLU A 115 -22.27 25.74 19.60
N LEU A 116 -23.25 25.81 18.71
CA LEU A 116 -23.02 26.22 17.31
C LEU A 116 -22.46 27.64 17.19
N ALA A 117 -22.84 28.55 18.10
CA ALA A 117 -22.31 29.91 18.10
C ALA A 117 -20.80 29.98 18.39
N LYS A 118 -20.25 28.98 19.11
CA LYS A 118 -18.80 28.87 19.38
C LYS A 118 -18.00 28.42 18.16
N ILE A 119 -18.65 27.76 17.19
CA ILE A 119 -18.02 27.35 15.93
C ILE A 119 -17.87 28.59 15.02
N PRO A 120 -16.71 28.76 14.34
CA PRO A 120 -16.51 29.80 13.34
C PRO A 120 -17.64 29.82 12.32
N SER A 121 -18.13 31.02 11.97
CA SER A 121 -19.32 31.19 11.12
C SER A 121 -19.24 30.43 9.80
N GLU A 122 -18.07 30.45 9.18
CA GLU A 122 -17.71 29.81 7.92
C GLU A 122 -17.73 28.28 7.98
N CYS A 123 -17.69 27.69 9.18
CA CYS A 123 -17.69 26.24 9.39
C CYS A 123 -19.05 25.68 9.83
N ARG A 124 -19.99 26.55 10.22
CA ARG A 124 -21.28 26.12 10.81
C ARG A 124 -22.15 25.30 9.87
N GLU A 125 -22.00 25.48 8.55
CA GLU A 125 -22.75 24.70 7.55
C GLU A 125 -22.36 23.21 7.57
N SER A 126 -21.10 22.91 7.92
CA SER A 126 -20.59 21.54 8.07
C SER A 126 -20.78 20.97 9.48
N ALA A 127 -21.35 21.73 10.41
CA ALA A 127 -21.46 21.31 11.79
C ALA A 127 -22.59 20.29 11.97
N GLU A 128 -22.28 19.15 12.61
CA GLU A 128 -23.21 18.04 12.78
C GLU A 128 -23.25 17.58 14.24
N PHE A 129 -24.45 17.29 14.73
CA PHE A 129 -24.65 16.59 16.00
C PHE A 129 -24.91 15.12 15.72
N THR A 130 -24.06 14.24 16.25
CA THR A 130 -24.29 12.80 16.28
C THR A 130 -24.60 12.35 17.70
N THR A 131 -25.40 11.30 17.86
CA THR A 131 -25.63 10.67 19.17
C THR A 131 -25.43 9.19 19.04
N GLU A 132 -24.50 8.66 19.83
CA GLU A 132 -24.02 7.28 19.74
C GLU A 132 -24.02 6.64 21.12
N ASP A 133 -24.32 5.35 21.18
CA ASP A 133 -24.15 4.54 22.39
C ASP A 133 -22.75 3.93 22.37
N LEU A 134 -21.93 4.32 23.34
CA LEU A 134 -20.55 3.87 23.50
C LEU A 134 -20.40 2.79 24.58
N SER A 135 -21.50 2.28 25.13
CA SER A 135 -21.48 1.15 26.06
C SER A 135 -20.94 -0.11 25.39
N SER A 136 -20.25 -0.95 26.16
CA SER A 136 -19.62 -2.17 25.61
C SER A 136 -20.64 -3.23 25.21
N ASP A 137 -21.82 -3.22 25.83
CA ASP A 137 -22.92 -4.14 25.64
C ASP A 137 -24.12 -3.52 24.91
N CYS A 138 -23.98 -2.27 24.43
CA CYS A 138 -25.02 -1.51 23.73
C CYS A 138 -26.31 -1.37 24.55
N ASP A 139 -26.19 -1.20 25.87
CA ASP A 139 -27.29 -1.10 26.82
C ASP A 139 -27.81 0.34 27.02
N GLY A 140 -27.21 1.32 26.34
CA GLY A 140 -27.52 2.73 26.47
C GLY A 140 -26.95 3.41 27.72
N SER A 141 -26.07 2.74 28.48
CA SER A 141 -25.47 3.32 29.69
C SER A 141 -24.46 4.44 29.40
N ASP A 142 -23.88 4.48 28.20
CA ASP A 142 -22.97 5.54 27.76
C ASP A 142 -23.43 6.16 26.43
N MET A 143 -24.65 6.69 26.41
CA MET A 143 -25.13 7.51 25.30
C MET A 143 -24.46 8.89 25.32
N ARG A 144 -23.80 9.24 24.21
CA ARG A 144 -23.12 10.53 24.06
C ARG A 144 -23.58 11.25 22.80
N THR A 145 -23.86 12.53 22.96
CA THR A 145 -24.00 13.46 21.84
C THR A 145 -22.69 14.18 21.58
N THR A 146 -22.25 14.19 20.33
CA THR A 146 -21.03 14.85 19.88
C THR A 146 -21.35 15.90 18.83
N LEU A 147 -20.76 17.08 18.95
CA LEU A 147 -20.78 18.12 17.93
C LEU A 147 -19.46 18.13 17.17
N THR A 148 -19.50 17.89 15.88
CA THR A 148 -18.34 17.98 14.98
C THR A 148 -18.56 19.06 13.93
N TYR A 149 -17.49 19.53 13.31
CA TYR A 149 -17.55 20.38 12.12
C TYR A 149 -16.27 20.22 11.29
N GLU A 150 -16.32 20.62 10.03
CA GLU A 150 -15.16 20.56 9.14
C GLU A 150 -14.47 21.91 9.00
N ARG A 151 -13.14 21.88 9.01
CA ARG A 151 -12.32 23.03 8.61
C ARG A 151 -10.98 22.59 8.07
N ARG A 152 -10.27 23.50 7.40
CA ARG A 152 -8.85 23.26 7.13
C ARG A 152 -8.03 23.35 8.41
N GLU A 153 -7.02 22.51 8.51
CA GLU A 153 -5.94 22.65 9.48
C GLU A 153 -5.32 24.05 9.40
N THR A 154 -4.80 24.52 10.51
CA THR A 154 -3.87 25.64 10.55
C THR A 154 -2.49 25.19 10.06
N ALA A 155 -1.63 26.15 9.68
CA ALA A 155 -0.26 25.83 9.29
C ALA A 155 0.52 25.15 10.44
N GLU A 156 0.24 25.54 11.68
CA GLU A 156 0.80 24.97 12.90
C GLU A 156 0.35 23.52 13.11
N GLU A 157 -0.96 23.24 12.97
CA GLU A 157 -1.49 21.87 13.08
C GLU A 157 -0.92 20.95 11.99
N ALA A 158 -0.84 21.44 10.75
CA ALA A 158 -0.23 20.70 9.64
C ALA A 158 1.25 20.41 9.89
N LYS A 159 1.99 21.39 10.44
CA LYS A 159 3.38 21.21 10.85
C LYS A 159 3.51 20.16 11.95
N VAL A 160 2.71 20.24 13.01
CA VAL A 160 2.70 19.28 14.12
C VAL A 160 2.39 17.87 13.61
N ARG A 161 1.39 17.71 12.74
CA ARG A 161 1.06 16.43 12.09
C ARG A 161 2.24 15.89 11.30
N SER A 162 2.88 16.72 10.47
CA SER A 162 4.04 16.34 9.67
C SER A 162 5.24 15.94 10.55
N GLU A 163 5.42 16.58 11.70
CA GLU A 163 6.49 16.27 12.66
C GLU A 163 6.20 14.98 13.42
N LYS A 164 4.96 14.79 13.89
CA LYS A 164 4.55 13.54 14.55
C LYS A 164 4.69 12.33 13.63
N ALA A 165 4.37 12.48 12.34
CA ALA A 165 4.57 11.43 11.34
C ALA A 165 6.04 11.05 11.12
N LYS A 166 7.00 11.94 11.42
CA LYS A 166 8.44 11.61 11.34
C LYS A 166 8.92 10.76 12.51
N VAL A 167 8.20 10.80 13.63
CA VAL A 167 8.60 10.17 14.90
C VAL A 167 7.86 8.85 15.11
N ALA A 168 6.59 8.76 14.74
CA ALA A 168 5.77 7.57 14.98
C ALA A 168 6.10 6.41 14.02
N GLY A 169 6.29 5.21 14.57
CA GLY A 169 6.49 3.98 13.80
C GLY A 169 7.93 3.76 13.32
N THR A 170 8.10 2.79 12.43
CA THR A 170 9.42 2.41 11.88
C THR A 170 9.71 3.20 10.61
N ARG A 171 10.85 3.89 10.59
CA ARG A 171 11.35 4.64 9.46
C ARG A 171 12.76 4.18 9.07
N ILE A 172 12.94 3.84 7.80
CA ILE A 172 14.24 3.51 7.23
C ILE A 172 14.65 4.66 6.31
N CYS A 173 15.79 5.28 6.59
CA CYS A 173 16.33 6.41 5.83
C CYS A 173 17.72 6.12 5.32
N LEU A 174 17.98 6.42 4.05
CA LEU A 174 19.33 6.57 3.52
C LEU A 174 19.57 8.06 3.25
N SER A 175 20.47 8.68 4.00
CA SER A 175 20.81 10.10 3.84
C SER A 175 22.31 10.28 3.96
N ASN A 176 22.94 10.97 3.00
CA ASN A 176 24.38 11.21 2.97
C ASN A 176 25.23 9.94 3.12
N GLY A 177 24.76 8.80 2.56
CA GLY A 177 25.46 7.51 2.64
C GLY A 177 25.23 6.73 3.94
N VAL A 178 24.43 7.24 4.88
CA VAL A 178 24.13 6.60 6.16
C VAL A 178 22.74 5.97 6.12
N LEU A 179 22.67 4.66 6.34
CA LEU A 179 21.41 3.96 6.53
C LEU A 179 21.02 4.00 8.01
N THR A 180 19.84 4.54 8.32
CA THR A 180 19.32 4.62 9.69
C THR A 180 17.93 4.00 9.75
N VAL A 181 17.73 3.09 10.71
CA VAL A 181 16.41 2.60 11.10
C VAL A 181 16.02 3.25 12.42
N VAL A 182 14.92 3.98 12.40
CA VAL A 182 14.33 4.66 13.56
C VAL A 182 13.01 3.97 13.88
N HIS A 183 12.73 3.73 15.15
CA HIS A 183 11.41 3.28 15.61
C HIS A 183 10.99 4.16 16.78
N ASP A 184 9.84 4.83 16.64
CA ASP A 184 9.29 5.75 17.65
C ASP A 184 10.30 6.84 18.06
N GLY A 185 10.97 7.43 17.07
CA GLY A 185 12.00 8.47 17.26
C GLY A 185 13.35 7.97 17.77
N VAL A 186 13.46 6.70 18.16
CA VAL A 186 14.71 6.08 18.65
C VAL A 186 15.44 5.39 17.52
N THR A 187 16.72 5.70 17.31
CA THR A 187 17.56 4.97 16.36
C THR A 187 17.80 3.53 16.85
N ARG A 188 17.33 2.55 16.09
CA ARG A 188 17.49 1.11 16.37
C ARG A 188 18.69 0.52 15.65
N LEU A 189 18.93 0.94 14.41
CA LEU A 189 20.05 0.50 13.59
C LEU A 189 20.67 1.70 12.89
N ARG A 190 21.99 1.78 12.87
CA ARG A 190 22.72 2.75 12.06
C ARG A 190 23.88 2.06 11.35
N VAL A 191 23.91 2.17 10.03
CA VAL A 191 25.03 1.75 9.19
C VAL A 191 25.67 3.02 8.65
N ASP A 192 26.86 3.32 9.13
CA ASP A 192 27.62 4.55 8.85
C ASP A 192 29.11 4.22 8.78
N ASN A 193 29.90 5.16 8.25
CA ASN A 193 31.33 5.21 8.45
C ASN A 193 31.61 5.65 9.90
N LEU A 194 31.62 4.68 10.83
CA LEU A 194 32.17 4.90 12.17
C LEU A 194 33.60 5.40 11.98
N ALA A 195 33.85 6.68 12.28
CA ALA A 195 35.21 7.18 12.40
C ALA A 195 35.96 6.24 13.38
N LYS A 196 36.92 5.49 12.84
CA LYS A 196 37.64 4.39 13.49
C LYS A 196 38.06 4.72 14.92
N PRO A 197 38.02 3.72 15.81
CA PRO A 197 39.27 3.02 16.12
C PRO A 197 39.35 1.71 15.36
N GLU A 198 40.55 1.34 14.94
CA GLU A 198 40.84 0.19 14.05
C GLU A 198 40.51 -1.18 14.64
N ASP A 199 39.99 -1.25 15.87
CA ASP A 199 39.69 -2.49 16.60
C ASP A 199 38.20 -2.69 16.93
N LEU A 200 37.27 -1.90 16.37
CA LEU A 200 35.85 -2.12 16.66
C LEU A 200 35.31 -3.37 15.95
N PRO A 201 34.67 -4.31 16.68
CA PRO A 201 34.03 -5.48 16.10
C PRO A 201 33.05 -5.13 14.97
N PRO A 202 32.80 -6.05 14.02
CA PRO A 202 31.95 -5.80 12.86
C PRO A 202 30.54 -5.33 13.21
N PHE A 203 30.05 -5.69 14.39
CA PHE A 203 28.86 -5.15 15.02
C PHE A 203 29.22 -4.61 16.40
N VAL A 204 28.84 -3.36 16.68
CA VAL A 204 28.99 -2.76 18.00
C VAL A 204 27.59 -2.43 18.51
N VAL A 205 27.25 -2.90 19.71
CA VAL A 205 26.04 -2.49 20.40
C VAL A 205 26.42 -1.38 21.39
N MET A 206 25.89 -0.18 21.19
CA MET A 206 26.03 0.91 22.17
C MET A 206 24.63 1.36 22.61
N GLY A 207 24.32 1.14 23.89
CA GLY A 207 22.96 1.32 24.40
C GLY A 207 21.97 0.36 23.74
N GLU A 208 20.89 0.88 23.19
CA GLU A 208 19.85 0.12 22.45
C GLU A 208 20.08 0.11 20.92
N THR A 209 21.24 0.58 20.45
CA THR A 209 21.53 0.77 19.02
C THR A 209 22.62 -0.17 18.55
N VAL A 210 22.39 -0.84 17.41
CA VAL A 210 23.40 -1.65 16.72
C VAL A 210 24.07 -0.82 15.62
N TYR A 211 25.39 -0.83 15.63
CA TYR A 211 26.26 -0.20 14.64
C TYR A 211 26.97 -1.29 13.84
N MET A 212 27.05 -1.14 12.51
CA MET A 212 27.81 -2.02 11.64
C MET A 212 28.99 -1.27 11.03
N ASN A 213 30.18 -1.86 11.08
CA ASN A 213 31.42 -1.26 10.58
C ASN A 213 31.53 -1.39 9.05
N GLN A 214 31.98 -0.32 8.37
CA GLN A 214 32.28 -0.29 6.94
C GLN A 214 33.30 -1.35 6.49
N ALA A 215 34.27 -1.72 7.33
CA ALA A 215 35.23 -2.77 6.99
C ALA A 215 34.56 -4.13 6.69
N LEU A 216 33.47 -4.46 7.39
CA LEU A 216 32.67 -5.66 7.12
C LEU A 216 31.94 -5.56 5.76
N ILE A 217 31.46 -4.36 5.42
CA ILE A 217 30.80 -4.09 4.13
C ILE A 217 31.82 -4.24 3.00
N ASP A 218 33.01 -3.68 3.17
CA ASP A 218 34.11 -3.75 2.20
C ASP A 218 34.60 -5.21 2.03
N GLU A 219 34.69 -5.99 3.11
CA GLU A 219 34.98 -7.43 3.04
C GLU A 219 33.88 -8.20 2.29
N GLY A 220 32.60 -7.87 2.51
CA GLY A 220 31.47 -8.45 1.78
C GLY A 220 31.54 -8.15 0.28
N VAL A 221 31.84 -6.90 -0.09
CA VAL A 221 32.05 -6.49 -1.49
C VAL A 221 33.26 -7.22 -2.10
N ALA A 222 34.36 -7.34 -1.37
CA ALA A 222 35.54 -8.07 -1.81
C ALA A 222 35.25 -9.57 -1.99
N ALA A 223 34.45 -10.18 -1.12
CA ALA A 223 34.01 -11.57 -1.24
C ALA A 223 33.10 -11.77 -2.46
N TYR A 224 32.16 -10.84 -2.70
CA TYR A 224 31.31 -10.83 -3.90
C TYR A 224 32.14 -10.74 -5.19
N LEU A 225 33.08 -9.79 -5.27
CA LEU A 225 33.96 -9.62 -6.42
C LEU A 225 34.87 -10.83 -6.62
N LYS A 226 35.40 -11.43 -5.54
CA LYS A 226 36.16 -12.69 -5.63
C LYS A 226 35.32 -13.83 -6.17
N ASN A 227 34.04 -13.94 -5.76
CA ASN A 227 33.13 -14.95 -6.29
C ASN A 227 32.86 -14.69 -7.79
N GLN A 228 32.60 -13.45 -8.18
CA GLN A 228 32.38 -13.07 -9.58
C GLN A 228 33.62 -13.36 -10.45
N ILE A 229 34.82 -13.05 -9.95
CA ILE A 229 36.10 -13.40 -10.59
C ILE A 229 36.28 -14.92 -10.65
N TYR A 230 35.94 -15.66 -9.60
CA TYR A 230 36.03 -17.12 -9.57
C TYR A 230 35.08 -17.77 -10.59
N GLN A 231 33.86 -17.25 -10.75
CA GLN A 231 32.92 -17.68 -11.78
C GLN A 231 33.46 -17.40 -13.20
N LEU A 232 34.14 -16.25 -13.39
CA LEU A 232 34.84 -15.92 -14.64
C LEU A 232 36.12 -16.74 -14.86
N SER A 233 36.65 -17.35 -13.80
CA SER A 233 37.91 -18.13 -13.78
C SER A 233 37.66 -19.63 -13.69
N ARG A 234 36.42 -20.10 -13.87
CA ARG A 234 36.12 -21.54 -13.83
C ARG A 234 36.92 -22.30 -14.91
N PRO A 235 37.35 -23.55 -14.63
CA PRO A 235 38.28 -24.29 -15.49
C PRO A 235 37.61 -24.98 -16.68
N ASP A 236 36.32 -24.72 -16.94
CA ASP A 236 35.53 -25.30 -18.03
C ASP A 236 35.64 -24.50 -19.36
N GLY A 237 36.60 -23.58 -19.43
CA GLY A 237 37.04 -22.93 -20.65
C GLY A 237 37.61 -21.56 -20.33
N THR A 238 38.92 -21.39 -20.50
CA THR A 238 39.60 -20.10 -20.29
C THR A 238 38.96 -19.02 -21.17
N VAL A 239 38.99 -17.76 -20.71
CA VAL A 239 38.61 -16.59 -21.55
C VAL A 239 39.32 -16.64 -22.91
N SER A 240 40.55 -17.17 -22.94
CA SER A 240 41.33 -17.44 -24.15
C SER A 240 40.65 -18.44 -25.10
N GLU A 241 40.05 -19.51 -24.59
CA GLU A 241 39.33 -20.50 -25.42
C GLU A 241 38.03 -19.95 -25.99
N LYS A 242 37.25 -19.19 -25.20
CA LYS A 242 36.05 -18.50 -25.71
C LYS A 242 36.40 -17.45 -26.76
N ILE A 243 37.48 -16.69 -26.56
CA ILE A 243 38.01 -15.76 -27.58
C ILE A 243 38.45 -16.53 -28.84
N LYS A 244 39.13 -17.67 -28.69
CA LYS A 244 39.55 -18.50 -29.84
C LYS A 244 38.36 -19.09 -30.60
N GLU A 245 37.30 -19.52 -29.92
CA GLU A 245 36.07 -20.00 -30.57
C GLU A 245 35.38 -18.89 -31.36
N VAL A 246 35.21 -17.71 -30.77
CA VAL A 246 34.59 -16.56 -31.44
C VAL A 246 35.43 -16.13 -32.65
N ILE A 247 36.75 -15.99 -32.50
CA ILE A 247 37.63 -15.65 -33.63
C ILE A 247 37.58 -16.74 -34.72
N SER A 248 37.57 -18.03 -34.33
CA SER A 248 37.49 -19.15 -35.29
C SER A 248 36.15 -19.21 -36.01
N PHE A 249 35.07 -18.77 -35.38
CA PHE A 249 33.75 -18.66 -35.99
C PHE A 249 33.70 -17.49 -36.99
N GLU A 250 34.19 -16.32 -36.58
CA GLU A 250 34.17 -15.09 -37.40
C GLU A 250 35.10 -15.13 -38.63
N LEU A 251 36.09 -16.02 -38.64
CA LEU A 251 36.99 -16.25 -39.78
C LEU A 251 36.42 -17.24 -40.82
N ARG A 252 35.24 -17.82 -40.62
CA ARG A 252 34.59 -18.71 -41.61
C ARG A 252 33.86 -17.89 -42.68
N PRO A 253 33.65 -18.43 -43.91
CA PRO A 253 32.89 -17.75 -44.94
C PRO A 253 31.53 -17.24 -44.44
N GLY A 254 31.32 -15.92 -44.49
CA GLY A 254 30.13 -15.25 -43.98
C GLY A 254 30.27 -14.64 -42.58
N GLY A 255 31.37 -14.87 -41.86
CA GLY A 255 31.70 -14.18 -40.61
C GLY A 255 32.23 -12.75 -40.84
N LEU A 256 32.11 -11.90 -39.82
CA LEU A 256 32.47 -10.47 -39.88
C LEU A 256 33.96 -10.23 -40.15
N LEU A 257 34.82 -11.17 -39.74
CA LEU A 257 36.26 -11.10 -39.93
C LEU A 257 36.74 -11.84 -41.18
N TRP A 258 35.84 -12.52 -41.89
CA TRP A 258 36.17 -13.24 -43.10
C TRP A 258 36.37 -12.29 -44.28
N ARG A 259 37.56 -12.36 -44.90
CA ARG A 259 37.86 -11.66 -46.14
C ARG A 259 38.08 -12.67 -47.25
N LYS A 260 37.31 -12.53 -48.33
CA LYS A 260 37.53 -13.25 -49.57
C LYS A 260 38.85 -12.76 -50.18
N ARG A 261 39.86 -13.63 -50.26
CA ARG A 261 41.05 -13.36 -51.08
C ARG A 261 40.68 -13.44 -52.56
#